data_AF-A0A1J5U3Q0-F1
#
_entry.id   AF-A0A1J5U3Q0-F1
#
_cell.length_a   1.000
_cell.length_b   1.000
_cell.length_c   1.000
_cell.angle_alpha   90.00
_cell.angle_beta   90.00
_cell.angle_gamma   90.00
#
_symmetry.space_group_name_H-M   'P 1'
#
loop_
_entity.id
_entity.type
_entity.pdbx_description
1 polymer ?
#
loop_
_entity_poly.entity_id
_entity_poly.type
_entity_poly.pdbx_seq_one_letter_code
_entity_poly.pdbx_strand_id
1 'polypeptide(L)'
;MDVEKQPEPVPLGVAKELLEKELSVRENRLRCVDCGHFQAVPDVEPETEKSEDEEESDEYKGPICEKCDSQRLILIEQIQYEHKLALDHVRLITQATPEQGRQIIEKIIELEHVNDYYAAKIVDVLPMHADAVRSIFARERFSLGHDEIEVIISTVKEIMGV
;
A
#
# COMPACT_ATOMS: atom_id res chain seq x y z
N MET A 1 -21.17 1.88 24.41
CA MET A 1 -20.78 2.40 23.09
C MET A 1 -19.35 1.98 22.91
N ASP A 2 -19.14 0.86 22.22
CA ASP A 2 -17.81 0.42 21.85
C ASP A 2 -17.22 1.51 20.96
N VAL A 3 -16.20 2.20 21.46
CA VAL A 3 -15.45 3.18 20.68
C VAL A 3 -14.74 2.36 19.61
N GLU A 4 -15.24 2.42 18.38
CA GLU A 4 -14.59 1.77 17.24
C GLU A 4 -13.12 2.19 17.24
N LYS A 5 -12.23 1.20 17.33
CA LYS A 5 -10.79 1.43 17.39
C LYS A 5 -10.40 2.17 16.11
N GLN A 6 -9.94 3.41 16.25
CA GLN A 6 -9.49 4.19 15.09
C GLN A 6 -8.35 3.43 14.39
N PRO A 7 -8.30 3.48 13.04
CA PRO A 7 -7.22 2.85 12.30
C PRO A 7 -5.89 3.47 12.70
N GLU A 8 -4.87 2.63 12.87
CA GLU A 8 -3.52 3.08 13.20
C GLU A 8 -2.98 3.93 12.04
N PRO A 9 -2.42 5.12 12.32
CA PRO A 9 -1.88 5.99 11.29
C PRO A 9 -0.61 5.36 10.71
N VAL A 10 -0.55 5.28 9.37
CA VAL A 10 0.56 4.67 8.64
C VAL A 10 1.17 5.72 7.71
N PRO A 11 2.50 5.96 7.78
CA PRO A 11 3.17 6.84 6.83
C PRO A 11 3.07 6.31 5.39
N LEU A 12 3.03 7.21 4.42
CA LEU A 12 2.84 6.88 3.01
C LEU A 12 3.93 5.97 2.46
N GLY A 13 5.16 6.06 2.97
CA GLY A 13 6.24 5.14 2.61
C GLY A 13 5.91 3.68 2.92
N VAL A 14 5.29 3.41 4.07
CA VAL A 14 4.86 2.07 4.45
C VAL A 14 3.63 1.66 3.64
N ALA A 15 2.66 2.57 3.48
CA ALA A 15 1.48 2.31 2.66
C ALA A 15 1.85 1.97 1.21
N LYS A 16 2.88 2.61 0.65
CA LYS A 16 3.44 2.33 -0.67
C LYS A 16 3.87 0.88 -0.79
N GLU A 17 4.72 0.40 0.11
CA GLU A 17 5.24 -0.97 0.06
C GLU A 17 4.12 -2.01 0.22
N LEU A 18 3.14 -1.73 1.09
CA LEU A 18 1.98 -2.59 1.26
C LEU A 18 1.13 -2.67 -0.01
N LEU A 19 0.86 -1.52 -0.65
CA LEU A 19 0.11 -1.46 -1.90
C LEU A 19 0.89 -2.12 -3.04
N GLU A 20 2.19 -1.88 -3.16
CA GLU A 20 3.03 -2.49 -4.19
C GLU A 20 3.06 -4.01 -4.04
N LYS A 21 3.24 -4.51 -2.82
CA LYS A 21 3.23 -5.95 -2.53
C LYS A 21 1.89 -6.59 -2.85
N GLU A 22 0.78 -5.96 -2.48
CA GLU A 22 -0.54 -6.56 -2.65
C GLU A 22 -1.07 -6.44 -4.09
N LEU A 23 -0.83 -5.31 -4.74
CA LEU A 23 -1.35 -5.05 -6.08
C LEU A 23 -0.49 -5.70 -7.17
N SER A 24 0.84 -5.82 -6.99
CA SER A 24 1.70 -6.58 -7.92
C SER A 24 1.36 -8.07 -7.97
N VAL A 25 0.82 -8.63 -6.88
CA VAL A 25 0.37 -10.02 -6.81
C VAL A 25 -0.96 -10.23 -7.55
N ARG A 26 -1.77 -9.19 -7.72
CA ARG A 26 -3.12 -9.29 -8.29
C ARG A 26 -3.19 -9.06 -9.79
N GLU A 27 -2.20 -8.40 -10.39
CA GLU A 27 -2.12 -8.30 -11.84
C GLU A 27 -1.87 -9.69 -12.46
N ASN A 28 -2.67 -10.02 -13.49
CA ASN A 28 -2.52 -11.24 -14.30
C ASN A 28 -2.52 -12.56 -13.50
N ARG A 29 -3.43 -12.70 -12.52
CA ARG A 29 -3.64 -13.96 -11.78
C ARG A 29 -5.07 -14.47 -11.87
N LEU A 30 -5.21 -15.79 -11.78
CA LEU A 30 -6.46 -16.52 -11.66
C LEU A 30 -6.80 -16.74 -10.18
N ARG A 31 -8.05 -16.49 -9.77
CA ARG A 31 -8.57 -16.91 -8.44
C ARG A 31 -9.35 -18.19 -8.56
N CYS A 32 -9.09 -19.14 -7.68
CA CYS A 32 -10.00 -20.25 -7.48
C CYS A 32 -11.24 -19.80 -6.68
N VAL A 33 -12.43 -20.04 -7.23
CA VAL A 33 -13.71 -19.75 -6.56
C VAL A 33 -13.90 -20.64 -5.32
N ASP A 34 -13.36 -21.86 -5.33
CA ASP A 34 -13.53 -22.84 -4.26
C ASP A 34 -12.61 -22.63 -3.07
N CYS A 35 -11.32 -22.35 -3.31
CA CYS A 35 -10.32 -22.26 -2.22
C CYS A 35 -9.68 -20.88 -2.07
N GLY A 36 -10.00 -19.92 -2.94
CA GLY A 36 -9.43 -18.57 -2.92
C GLY A 36 -7.95 -18.48 -3.29
N HIS A 37 -7.33 -19.57 -3.74
CA HIS A 37 -5.93 -19.57 -4.18
C HIS A 37 -5.73 -18.74 -5.44
N PHE A 38 -4.59 -18.03 -5.51
CA PHE A 38 -4.20 -17.20 -6.64
C PHE A 38 -3.01 -17.86 -7.36
N GLN A 39 -3.14 -18.08 -8.66
CA GLN A 39 -2.09 -18.63 -9.51
C GLN A 39 -1.87 -17.76 -10.75
N ALA A 40 -0.70 -17.88 -11.38
CA ALA A 40 -0.41 -17.15 -12.61
C ALA A 40 -1.35 -17.58 -13.75
N VAL A 41 -1.65 -16.66 -14.65
CA VAL A 41 -2.24 -17.02 -15.95
C VAL A 41 -1.17 -17.79 -16.73
N PRO A 42 -1.45 -19.00 -17.26
CA PRO A 42 -0.50 -19.73 -18.09
C PRO A 42 -0.11 -18.93 -19.33
N ASP A 43 1.18 -18.85 -19.65
CA ASP A 43 1.69 -18.12 -20.82
C ASP A 43 1.33 -18.75 -22.18
N VAL A 44 0.88 -20.01 -22.16
CA VAL A 44 0.62 -20.81 -23.36
C VAL A 44 -0.89 -20.86 -23.59
N GLU A 45 -1.34 -20.30 -24.71
CA GLU A 45 -2.70 -20.57 -25.22
C GLU A 45 -2.82 -22.08 -25.46
N PRO A 46 -3.85 -22.76 -24.95
CA PRO A 46 -3.97 -24.21 -25.13
C PRO A 46 -4.12 -24.50 -26.63
N GLU A 47 -3.17 -25.27 -27.17
CA GLU A 47 -3.23 -25.73 -28.55
C GLU A 47 -4.47 -26.61 -28.72
N THR A 48 -5.44 -26.15 -29.51
CA THR A 48 -6.52 -27.02 -29.98
C THR A 48 -5.95 -27.94 -31.07
N GLU A 49 -5.49 -29.13 -30.69
CA GLU A 49 -5.26 -30.20 -31.66
C GLU A 49 -6.62 -30.64 -32.23
N LYS A 50 -6.93 -30.19 -33.44
CA LYS A 50 -8.09 -30.71 -34.20
C LYS A 50 -7.73 -32.10 -34.69
N SER A 51 -8.13 -33.14 -33.96
CA SER A 51 -8.21 -34.49 -34.52
C SER A 51 -9.50 -34.62 -35.32
N GLU A 52 -9.35 -34.93 -36.61
CA GLU A 52 -10.45 -35.28 -37.52
C GLU A 52 -10.96 -36.69 -37.17
N ASP A 53 -11.85 -36.83 -36.19
CA ASP A 53 -12.80 -37.96 -36.08
C ASP A 53 -13.87 -37.64 -35.00
N GLU A 54 -15.11 -38.04 -35.28
CA GLU A 54 -16.35 -37.60 -34.65
C GLU A 54 -16.58 -38.05 -33.18
N GLU A 55 -17.29 -37.20 -32.43
CA GLU A 55 -17.98 -37.42 -31.14
C GLU A 55 -17.15 -37.59 -29.85
N GLU A 56 -16.70 -36.49 -29.25
CA GLU A 56 -16.85 -36.23 -27.80
C GLU A 56 -16.62 -34.74 -27.51
N SER A 57 -17.34 -34.18 -26.55
CA SER A 57 -17.42 -32.74 -26.30
C SER A 57 -16.04 -32.10 -26.08
N ASP A 58 -15.60 -31.26 -27.03
CA ASP A 58 -14.50 -30.31 -26.84
C ASP A 58 -14.91 -29.21 -25.84
N GLU A 59 -15.21 -29.61 -24.60
CA GLU A 59 -15.32 -28.68 -23.49
C GLU A 59 -13.93 -28.13 -23.22
N TYR A 60 -13.74 -26.85 -23.54
CA TYR A 60 -12.58 -26.07 -23.13
C TYR A 60 -12.37 -26.22 -21.62
N LYS A 61 -11.45 -27.11 -21.22
CA LYS A 61 -11.03 -27.26 -19.82
C LYS A 61 -10.02 -26.17 -19.55
N GLY A 62 -10.49 -25.07 -18.98
CA GLY A 62 -9.63 -24.02 -18.44
C GLY A 62 -8.61 -24.57 -17.43
N PRO A 63 -7.65 -23.74 -17.00
CA PRO A 63 -6.62 -24.15 -16.06
C PRO A 63 -7.21 -24.77 -14.77
N ILE A 64 -6.44 -25.67 -14.16
CA ILE A 64 -6.80 -26.33 -12.91
C ILE A 64 -6.15 -25.59 -11.75
N CYS A 65 -6.87 -25.48 -10.63
CA CYS A 65 -6.33 -24.86 -9.43
C CYS A 65 -5.18 -25.68 -8.83
N GLU A 66 -3.99 -25.10 -8.70
CA GLU A 66 -2.79 -25.76 -8.16
C GLU A 66 -2.94 -26.28 -6.72
N LYS A 67 -3.95 -25.80 -5.98
CA LYS A 67 -4.17 -26.12 -4.57
C LYS A 67 -5.28 -27.13 -4.31
N CYS A 68 -6.34 -27.10 -5.10
CA CYS A 68 -7.56 -27.86 -4.81
C CYS A 68 -8.16 -28.57 -6.03
N ASP A 69 -7.43 -28.57 -7.15
CA ASP A 69 -7.80 -29.24 -8.39
C ASP A 69 -9.15 -28.79 -9.00
N SER A 70 -9.71 -27.69 -8.52
CA SER A 70 -10.92 -27.09 -9.09
C SER A 70 -10.63 -26.42 -10.43
N GLN A 71 -11.54 -26.61 -11.39
CA GLN A 71 -11.56 -25.91 -12.68
C GLN A 71 -12.27 -24.55 -12.62
N ARG A 72 -12.87 -24.21 -11.47
CA ARG A 72 -13.57 -22.93 -11.28
C ARG A 72 -12.58 -21.82 -10.95
N LEU A 73 -11.79 -21.45 -11.95
CA LEU A 73 -10.90 -20.30 -11.89
C LEU A 73 -11.59 -19.11 -12.57
N ILE A 74 -11.56 -17.95 -11.91
CA ILE A 74 -11.92 -16.68 -12.52
C ILE A 74 -10.65 -15.90 -12.78
N LEU A 75 -10.52 -15.34 -13.98
CA LEU A 75 -9.54 -14.30 -14.22
C LEU A 75 -9.89 -13.13 -13.32
N ILE A 76 -9.06 -12.86 -12.32
CA ILE A 76 -9.18 -11.58 -11.64
C ILE A 76 -8.52 -10.60 -12.59
N GLU A 77 -9.34 -10.01 -13.44
CA GLU A 77 -8.98 -8.72 -13.95
C GLU A 77 -8.97 -7.75 -12.77
N GLN A 78 -7.74 -7.42 -12.40
CA GLN A 78 -7.31 -6.05 -12.25
C GLN A 78 -7.61 -5.43 -10.88
N ILE A 79 -6.51 -5.00 -10.27
CA ILE A 79 -6.45 -3.72 -9.57
C ILE A 79 -7.54 -2.79 -10.10
N GLN A 80 -8.59 -2.52 -9.30
CA GLN A 80 -9.61 -1.55 -9.72
C GLN A 80 -8.96 -0.21 -10.05
N TYR A 81 -9.60 0.59 -10.89
CA TYR A 81 -9.08 1.89 -11.29
C TYR A 81 -8.65 2.75 -10.10
N GLU A 82 -9.43 2.73 -9.02
CA GLU A 82 -9.18 3.45 -7.77
C GLU A 82 -7.93 2.95 -7.05
N HIS A 83 -7.68 1.64 -7.04
CA HIS A 83 -6.47 1.07 -6.46
C HIS A 83 -5.22 1.48 -7.25
N LYS A 84 -5.33 1.54 -8.59
CA LYS A 84 -4.24 2.01 -9.44
C LYS A 84 -3.95 3.50 -9.21
N LEU A 85 -5.00 4.33 -9.17
CA LEU A 85 -4.86 5.75 -8.83
C LEU A 85 -4.24 5.96 -7.45
N ALA A 86 -4.65 5.18 -6.44
CA ALA A 86 -4.08 5.25 -5.10
C ALA A 86 -2.59 4.88 -5.09
N LEU A 87 -2.22 3.78 -5.77
CA LEU A 87 -0.82 3.36 -5.90
C LEU A 87 0.02 4.42 -6.62
N ASP A 88 -0.47 4.96 -7.73
CA ASP A 88 0.22 6.00 -8.49
C ASP A 88 0.39 7.28 -7.67
N HIS A 89 -0.66 7.70 -6.96
CA HIS A 89 -0.60 8.85 -6.06
C HIS A 89 0.46 8.66 -4.98
N VAL A 90 0.43 7.53 -4.26
CA VAL A 90 1.40 7.23 -3.20
C VAL A 90 2.82 7.16 -3.75
N ARG A 91 3.04 6.59 -4.94
CA ARG A 91 4.36 6.57 -5.60
C ARG A 91 4.91 7.96 -5.89
N LEU A 92 4.05 8.90 -6.30
CA LEU A 92 4.44 10.26 -6.67
C LEU A 92 4.78 11.13 -5.46
N ILE A 93 4.02 11.00 -4.36
CA ILE A 93 4.15 11.89 -3.21
C ILE A 93 5.09 11.36 -2.13
N THR A 94 5.33 10.05 -2.08
CA THR A 94 6.21 9.45 -1.08
C THR A 94 7.66 9.86 -1.35
N GLN A 95 8.24 10.60 -0.40
CA GLN A 95 9.63 11.02 -0.45
C GLN A 95 10.53 10.23 0.50
N ALA A 96 10.05 9.98 1.73
CA ALA A 96 10.78 9.20 2.73
C ALA A 96 10.61 7.69 2.52
N THR A 97 11.68 6.93 2.67
CA THR A 97 11.61 5.47 2.76
C THR A 97 10.97 5.04 4.10
N PRO A 98 10.44 3.81 4.23
CA PRO A 98 9.94 3.31 5.51
C PRO A 98 10.98 3.31 6.63
N GLU A 99 12.26 3.14 6.30
CA GLU A 99 13.36 3.24 7.27
C GLU A 99 13.55 4.67 7.76
N GLN A 100 13.62 5.65 6.85
CA GLN A 100 13.71 7.06 7.20
C GLN A 100 12.49 7.51 8.01
N GLY A 101 11.29 7.10 7.59
CA GLY A 101 10.05 7.41 8.30
C GLY A 101 10.05 6.87 9.73
N ARG A 102 10.50 5.63 9.95
CA ARG A 102 10.64 5.06 11.30
C ARG A 102 11.63 5.85 12.15
N GLN A 103 12.79 6.20 11.60
CA GLN A 103 13.80 6.99 12.32
C GLN A 103 13.29 8.39 12.70
N ILE A 104 12.54 9.04 11.80
CA ILE A 104 11.93 10.35 12.09
C ILE A 104 10.93 10.20 13.24
N ILE A 105 10.02 9.22 13.16
CA ILE A 105 8.99 8.98 14.18
C ILE A 105 9.63 8.72 15.54
N GLU A 106 10.62 7.84 15.62
CA GLU A 106 11.31 7.51 16.87
C GLU A 106 11.88 8.74 17.59
N LYS A 107 12.41 9.71 16.84
CA LYS A 107 12.99 10.94 17.40
C LYS A 107 11.95 11.99 17.82
N ILE A 108 10.78 12.04 17.17
CA ILE A 108 9.78 13.10 17.42
C ILE A 108 8.61 12.66 18.28
N ILE A 109 8.36 11.36 18.44
CA ILE A 109 7.21 10.83 19.18
C ILE A 109 7.27 11.14 20.69
N GLU A 110 8.44 11.45 21.21
CA GLU A 110 8.64 11.85 22.61
C GLU A 110 8.28 13.32 22.88
N LEU A 111 8.02 14.12 21.83
CA LEU A 111 7.61 15.52 21.98
C LEU A 111 6.19 15.61 22.56
N GLU A 112 5.97 16.61 23.42
CA GLU A 112 4.74 16.75 24.22
C GLU A 112 3.46 16.71 23.35
N HIS A 113 3.52 17.35 22.19
CA HIS A 113 2.35 17.52 21.32
C HIS A 113 2.29 16.55 20.14
N VAL A 114 3.25 15.63 20.01
CA VAL A 114 3.34 14.71 18.86
C VAL A 114 2.80 13.34 19.25
N ASN A 115 1.69 12.93 18.63
CA ASN A 115 1.16 11.58 18.72
C ASN A 115 1.41 10.81 17.40
N ASP A 116 1.02 9.54 17.34
CA ASP A 116 1.22 8.69 16.16
C ASP A 116 0.66 9.32 14.87
N TYR A 117 -0.49 10.01 14.97
CA TYR A 117 -1.12 10.68 13.84
C TYR A 117 -0.26 11.82 13.31
N TYR A 118 0.24 12.69 14.20
CA TYR A 118 1.13 13.78 13.80
C TYR A 118 2.49 13.28 13.36
N ALA A 119 3.02 12.24 13.98
CA ALA A 119 4.29 11.64 13.59
C ALA A 119 4.22 11.12 12.15
N ALA A 120 3.15 10.39 11.78
CA ALA A 120 2.92 9.97 10.41
C ALA A 120 2.78 11.16 9.45
N LYS A 121 2.03 12.20 9.84
CA LYS A 121 1.89 13.42 9.03
C LYS A 121 3.21 14.17 8.83
N ILE A 122 4.05 14.25 9.84
CA ILE A 122 5.37 14.89 9.76
C ILE A 122 6.26 14.13 8.78
N VAL A 123 6.24 12.79 8.81
CA VAL A 123 6.96 11.95 7.84
C VAL A 123 6.44 12.15 6.41
N ASP A 124 5.12 12.29 6.22
CA ASP A 124 4.53 12.48 4.90
C ASP A 124 4.79 13.87 4.32
N VAL A 125 4.82 14.89 5.18
CA VAL A 125 4.96 16.30 4.76
C VAL A 125 6.42 16.74 4.69
N LEU A 126 7.31 16.15 5.50
CA LEU A 126 8.73 16.51 5.64
C LEU A 126 8.95 18.03 5.77
N PRO A 127 8.42 18.67 6.83
CA PRO A 127 8.45 20.11 6.98
C PRO A 127 9.88 20.65 7.15
N MET A 128 10.27 21.62 6.30
CA MET A 128 11.61 22.22 6.30
C MET A 128 11.70 23.58 7.03
N HIS A 129 10.54 24.17 7.33
CA HIS A 129 10.40 25.51 7.92
C HIS A 129 9.28 25.54 8.95
N ALA A 130 9.35 26.50 9.88
CA ALA A 130 8.42 26.61 11.00
C ALA A 130 6.95 26.70 10.57
N ASP A 131 6.66 27.39 9.46
CA ASP A 131 5.29 27.54 8.97
C ASP A 131 4.71 26.23 8.42
N ALA A 132 5.56 25.36 7.86
CA ALA A 132 5.15 24.03 7.43
C ALA A 132 4.79 23.15 8.64
N VAL A 133 5.60 23.21 9.72
CA VAL A 133 5.27 22.52 10.98
C VAL A 133 3.96 23.05 11.55
N ARG A 134 3.80 24.38 11.69
CA ARG A 134 2.56 24.98 12.20
C ARG A 134 1.32 24.59 11.38
N SER A 135 1.48 24.45 10.06
CA SER A 135 0.39 24.04 9.17
C SER A 135 -0.13 22.64 9.46
N ILE A 136 0.73 21.72 9.92
CA ILE A 136 0.34 20.36 10.32
C ILE A 136 -0.59 20.39 11.54
N PHE A 137 -0.36 21.32 12.48
CA PHE A 137 -1.08 21.45 13.74
C PHE A 137 -2.15 22.55 13.72
N ALA A 138 -2.47 23.12 12.55
CA ALA A 138 -3.31 24.33 12.45
C ALA A 138 -4.75 24.17 12.99
N ARG A 139 -5.23 22.93 13.16
CA ARG A 139 -6.56 22.62 13.69
C ARG A 139 -6.58 22.43 15.21
N GLU A 140 -5.41 22.43 15.84
CA GLU A 140 -5.28 22.18 17.27
C GLU A 140 -5.56 23.41 18.12
N ARG A 141 -5.96 23.15 19.36
CA ARG A 141 -6.23 24.19 20.37
C ARG A 141 -5.00 24.59 21.18
N PHE A 142 -3.84 24.05 20.82
CA PHE A 142 -2.56 24.38 21.42
C PHE A 142 -1.61 24.96 20.35
N SER A 143 -0.54 25.59 20.81
CA SER A 143 0.55 26.07 19.98
C SER A 143 1.82 25.31 20.31
N LEU A 144 2.56 24.88 19.29
CA LEU A 144 3.87 24.26 19.49
C LEU A 144 4.89 25.26 20.02
N GLY A 145 5.76 24.78 20.91
CA GLY A 145 6.92 25.53 21.38
C GLY A 145 7.94 25.78 20.26
N HIS A 146 8.79 26.81 20.41
CA HIS A 146 9.88 27.05 19.45
C HIS A 146 10.83 25.85 19.37
N ASP A 147 11.16 25.28 20.53
CA ASP A 147 12.06 24.14 20.68
C ASP A 147 11.50 22.89 19.99
N GLU A 148 10.20 22.59 20.16
CA GLU A 148 9.56 21.44 19.47
C GLU A 148 9.60 21.61 17.94
N ILE A 149 9.30 22.81 17.45
CA ILE A 149 9.36 23.11 16.01
C ILE A 149 10.80 22.91 15.48
N GLU A 150 11.80 23.37 16.21
CA GLU A 150 13.20 23.22 15.83
C GLU A 150 13.65 21.76 15.84
N VAL A 151 13.24 20.97 16.84
CA VAL A 151 13.52 19.53 16.92
C VAL A 151 12.90 18.79 15.74
N ILE A 152 11.65 19.09 15.38
CA ILE A 152 10.98 18.47 14.22
C ILE A 152 11.76 18.77 12.92
N ILE A 153 12.09 20.04 12.67
CA ILE A 153 12.76 20.45 11.44
C ILE A 153 14.18 19.88 11.36
N SER A 154 14.94 19.94 12.45
CA SER A 154 16.32 19.43 12.50
C SER A 154 16.37 17.92 12.31
N THR A 155 15.46 17.18 12.94
CA THR A 155 15.32 15.72 12.76
C THR A 155 15.04 15.35 11.30
N VAL A 156 14.09 16.04 10.66
CA VAL A 156 13.73 15.80 9.25
C VAL A 156 14.93 16.08 8.35
N LYS A 157 15.62 17.21 8.54
CA LYS A 157 16.81 17.57 7.74
C LYS A 157 17.94 16.57 7.88
N GLU A 158 18.24 16.16 9.12
CA GLU A 158 19.29 15.20 9.42
C GLU A 158 19.06 13.86 8.70
N ILE A 159 17.84 13.31 8.78
CA ILE A 159 17.52 11.99 8.23
C ILE A 159 17.37 12.02 6.70
N MET A 160 16.82 13.12 6.16
CA MET A 160 16.68 13.29 4.72
C MET A 160 17.98 13.74 4.04
N GLY A 161 18.99 14.17 4.80
CA GLY A 161 20.29 14.60 4.29
C GLY A 161 20.24 15.93 3.52
N VAL A 162 19.40 16.88 3.97
CA VAL A 162 19.16 18.18 3.32
C VAL A 162 19.44 19.38 4.22
#